data_AF-A0A7X7KB78-F1
#
_entry.id   AF-A0A7X7KB78-F1
#
_cell.length_a   1.000
_cell.length_b   1.000
_cell.length_c   1.000
_cell.angle_alpha   90.00
_cell.angle_beta   90.00
_cell.angle_gamma   90.00
#
_symmetry.space_group_name_H-M   'P 1'
#
loop_
_entity.id
_entity.type
_entity.pdbx_description
1 polymer ?
#
loop_
_entity_poly.entity_id
_entity_poly.type
_entity_poly.pdbx_seq_one_letter_code
_entity_poly.pdbx_strand_id
1 'polypeptide(L)'
;MSLATIGSNVPAVVVLTVIGVGWSVFGMLVLGPRIHRRNWLEHSLADFGQSQGNVATGFVLADMADPKRQSQAATSYGYKQLTYEPILGGGLLTALSVPIIMAIGSLTFAIISAVMTVLLIVWGVRRGRSRDAAVS
;
A
#
# COMPACT_ATOMS: atom_id res chain seq x y z
N MET A 1 -19.61 -0.18 -16.96
CA MET A 1 -18.37 -0.20 -17.79
C MET A 1 -18.65 -1.05 -19.01
N SER A 2 -18.66 -0.50 -20.22
CA SER A 2 -18.85 -1.30 -21.43
C SER A 2 -17.53 -2.00 -21.80
N LEU A 3 -17.59 -3.24 -22.31
CA LEU A 3 -16.41 -3.93 -22.85
C LEU A 3 -15.74 -3.12 -23.97
N ALA A 4 -16.52 -2.32 -24.69
CA ALA A 4 -16.04 -1.47 -25.78
C ALA A 4 -15.05 -0.39 -25.31
N THR A 5 -15.25 0.21 -24.13
CA THR A 5 -14.36 1.24 -23.58
C THR A 5 -13.02 0.66 -23.09
N ILE A 6 -13.03 -0.58 -22.62
CA ILE A 6 -11.81 -1.30 -22.22
C ILE A 6 -11.04 -1.74 -23.48
N GLY A 7 -11.75 -2.27 -24.48
CA GLY A 7 -11.18 -2.66 -25.77
C GLY A 7 -10.53 -1.52 -26.55
N SER A 8 -11.03 -0.28 -26.41
CA SER A 8 -10.43 0.90 -27.03
C SER A 8 -9.23 1.48 -26.28
N ASN A 9 -9.02 1.10 -25.01
CA ASN A 9 -7.94 1.60 -24.15
C ASN A 9 -7.02 0.49 -23.62
N VAL A 10 -6.92 -0.63 -24.34
CA VAL A 10 -6.05 -1.75 -23.98
C VAL A 10 -4.60 -1.30 -23.68
N PRO A 11 -3.97 -0.40 -24.47
CA PRO A 11 -2.62 0.06 -24.15
C PRO A 11 -2.53 0.74 -22.78
N ALA A 12 -3.51 1.59 -22.44
CA ALA A 12 -3.53 2.28 -21.15
C ALA A 12 -3.75 1.31 -19.99
N VAL A 13 -4.65 0.32 -20.14
CA VAL A 13 -4.87 -0.72 -19.14
C VAL A 13 -3.59 -1.51 -18.88
N VAL A 14 -2.90 -1.95 -19.93
CA VAL A 14 -1.64 -2.70 -19.79
C VAL A 14 -0.58 -1.86 -19.08
N VAL A 15 -0.39 -0.61 -19.47
CA VAL A 15 0.58 0.29 -18.83
C VAL A 15 0.25 0.48 -17.35
N LEU A 16 -1.01 0.75 -17.01
CA LEU A 16 -1.44 0.92 -15.62
C LEU A 16 -1.29 -0.37 -14.80
N THR A 17 -1.56 -1.54 -15.39
CA THR A 17 -1.35 -2.83 -14.74
C THR A 17 0.13 -3.08 -14.46
N VAL A 18 1.02 -2.85 -15.43
CA VAL A 18 2.47 -3.03 -15.24
C VAL A 18 3.00 -2.07 -14.18
N ILE A 19 2.59 -0.80 -14.20
CA ILE A 19 2.99 0.19 -13.20
C ILE A 19 2.46 -0.22 -11.82
N GLY A 20 1.18 -0.61 -11.72
CA GLY A 20 0.55 -1.02 -10.47
C GLY A 20 1.24 -2.23 -9.84
N VAL A 21 1.37 -3.32 -10.60
CA VAL A 21 2.05 -4.54 -10.14
C VAL A 21 3.52 -4.27 -9.82
N GLY A 22 4.20 -3.50 -10.67
CA GLY A 22 5.59 -3.10 -10.46
C GLY A 22 5.76 -2.33 -9.14
N TRP A 23 4.85 -1.40 -8.85
CA TRP A 23 4.84 -0.66 -7.59
C TRP A 23 4.59 -1.56 -6.37
N SER A 24 3.66 -2.51 -6.46
CA SER A 24 3.35 -3.44 -5.37
C SER A 24 4.53 -4.37 -5.07
N VAL A 25 5.18 -4.90 -6.11
CA VAL A 25 6.39 -5.72 -5.97
C VAL A 25 7.55 -4.89 -5.41
N PHE A 26 7.72 -3.65 -5.90
CA PHE A 26 8.72 -2.73 -5.37
C PHE A 26 8.47 -2.43 -3.88
N GLY A 27 7.23 -2.15 -3.49
CA GLY A 27 6.85 -1.94 -2.10
C GLY A 27 7.22 -3.14 -1.22
N MET A 28 6.89 -4.36 -1.67
CA MET A 28 7.19 -5.58 -0.94
C MET A 28 8.70 -5.82 -0.79
N LEU A 29 9.47 -5.76 -1.89
CA LEU A 29 10.88 -6.16 -1.89
C LEU A 29 11.84 -5.05 -1.44
N VAL A 30 11.49 -3.79 -1.63
CA VAL A 30 12.38 -2.64 -1.38
C VAL A 30 11.96 -1.89 -0.12
N LEU A 31 10.67 -1.58 0.04
CA LEU A 31 10.19 -0.83 1.21
C LEU A 31 10.01 -1.75 2.43
N GLY A 32 9.49 -2.94 2.23
CA GLY A 32 9.32 -3.99 3.23
C GLY A 32 10.52 -4.16 4.17
N PRO A 33 11.69 -4.62 3.68
CA PRO A 33 12.87 -4.83 4.51
C PRO A 33 13.48 -3.54 5.09
N ARG A 34 13.15 -2.37 4.52
CA ARG A 34 13.62 -1.07 5.04
C ARG A 34 12.76 -0.53 6.17
N ILE A 35 11.47 -0.85 6.19
CA ILE A 35 10.50 -0.37 7.19
C ILE A 35 10.36 -1.38 8.32
N HIS A 36 10.23 -2.66 7.98
CA HIS A 36 10.12 -3.76 8.93
C HIS A 36 11.40 -4.57 8.81
N ARG A 37 12.35 -4.44 9.75
CA ARG A 37 13.63 -5.17 9.67
C ARG A 37 13.54 -6.61 10.15
N ARG A 38 12.69 -6.88 11.15
CA ARG A 38 12.41 -8.21 11.69
C ARG A 38 11.13 -8.74 11.08
N ASN A 39 11.14 -10.00 10.64
CA ASN A 39 9.98 -10.67 10.02
C ASN A 39 9.36 -9.82 8.89
N TRP A 40 10.23 -9.26 8.06
CA TRP A 40 9.88 -8.28 7.04
C TRP A 40 9.02 -8.87 5.93
N LEU A 41 9.26 -10.15 5.61
CA LEU A 41 8.57 -10.84 4.54
C LEU A 41 7.11 -11.07 4.93
N GLU A 42 6.85 -11.52 6.15
CA GLU A 42 5.50 -11.78 6.65
C GLU A 42 4.65 -10.51 6.68
N HIS A 43 5.22 -9.39 7.10
CA HIS A 43 4.54 -8.09 7.11
C HIS A 43 4.32 -7.53 5.70
N SER A 44 5.33 -7.62 4.84
CA SER A 44 5.25 -7.06 3.48
C SER A 44 4.39 -7.89 2.55
N LEU A 45 4.28 -9.20 2.81
CA LEU A 45 3.43 -10.11 2.06
C LEU A 45 1.94 -9.85 2.35
N ALA A 46 1.60 -9.43 3.57
CA ALA A 46 0.24 -8.99 3.91
C ALA A 46 -0.17 -7.76 3.09
N ASP A 47 0.70 -6.73 3.08
CA ASP A 47 0.49 -5.49 2.31
C ASP A 47 0.46 -5.77 0.79
N PHE A 48 1.30 -6.69 0.30
CA PHE A 48 1.27 -7.15 -1.09
C PHE A 48 -0.04 -7.86 -1.44
N GLY A 49 -0.50 -8.78 -0.59
CA GLY A 49 -1.77 -9.49 -0.79
C GLY A 49 -2.96 -8.56 -0.89
N GLN A 50 -2.98 -7.50 -0.07
CA GLN A 50 -3.97 -6.44 -0.19
C GLN A 50 -3.95 -5.76 -1.54
N SER A 51 -2.76 -5.43 -2.03
CA SER A 51 -2.60 -4.74 -3.32
C SER A 51 -3.04 -5.60 -4.50
N GLN A 52 -2.95 -6.92 -4.41
CA GLN A 52 -3.32 -7.84 -5.50
C GLN A 52 -4.79 -8.26 -5.47
N GLY A 53 -5.46 -8.05 -4.34
CA GLY A 53 -6.85 -8.45 -4.16
C GLY A 53 -7.54 -7.55 -3.15
N ASN A 54 -7.70 -8.05 -1.93
CA ASN A 54 -8.33 -7.32 -0.85
C ASN A 54 -7.64 -7.59 0.49
N VAL A 55 -8.15 -6.96 1.54
CA VAL A 55 -7.60 -7.11 2.89
C VAL A 55 -7.64 -8.57 3.37
N ALA A 56 -8.65 -9.36 3.00
CA ALA A 56 -8.71 -10.78 3.31
C ALA A 56 -7.60 -11.58 2.61
N THR A 57 -7.28 -11.28 1.35
CA THR A 57 -6.11 -11.87 0.66
C THR A 57 -4.82 -11.57 1.41
N GLY A 58 -4.66 -10.34 1.91
CA GLY A 58 -3.53 -9.96 2.77
C GLY A 58 -3.43 -10.82 4.03
N PHE A 59 -4.53 -11.03 4.75
CA PHE A 59 -4.57 -11.91 5.93
C PHE A 59 -4.24 -13.37 5.60
N VAL A 60 -4.78 -13.90 4.50
CA VAL A 60 -4.49 -15.28 4.07
C VAL A 60 -3.01 -15.46 3.76
N LEU A 61 -2.39 -14.53 3.03
CA LEU A 61 -0.95 -14.60 2.76
C LEU A 61 -0.11 -14.46 4.04
N ALA A 62 -0.51 -13.58 4.96
CA ALA A 62 0.17 -13.40 6.25
C ALA A 62 0.10 -14.67 7.12
N ASP A 63 -1.07 -15.29 7.24
CA ASP A 63 -1.25 -16.54 8.00
C ASP A 63 -0.54 -17.73 7.32
N MET A 64 -0.39 -17.74 5.98
CA MET A 64 0.42 -18.75 5.30
C MET A 64 1.93 -18.57 5.52
N ALA A 65 2.42 -17.33 5.58
CA ALA A 65 3.83 -17.02 5.85
C ALA A 65 4.19 -17.18 7.33
N ASP A 66 3.24 -16.95 8.24
CA ASP A 66 3.39 -17.15 9.68
C ASP A 66 2.25 -17.99 10.29
N PRO A 67 2.17 -19.30 10.00
CA PRO A 67 1.09 -20.16 10.51
C PRO A 67 1.08 -20.29 12.03
N LYS A 68 2.24 -20.08 12.67
CA LYS A 68 2.41 -20.16 14.13
C LYS A 68 2.18 -18.80 14.82
N ARG A 69 1.87 -17.74 14.06
CA ARG A 69 1.64 -16.36 14.53
C ARG A 69 2.75 -15.80 15.44
N GLN A 70 3.99 -16.19 15.20
CA GLN A 70 5.14 -15.77 16.00
C GLN A 70 5.62 -14.36 15.64
N SER A 71 5.39 -13.92 14.40
CA SER A 71 5.77 -12.61 13.90
C SER A 71 4.77 -11.51 14.25
N GLN A 72 3.56 -11.87 14.70
CA GLN A 72 2.41 -10.97 14.90
C GLN A 72 2.08 -10.13 13.64
N ALA A 73 2.45 -10.59 12.44
CA ALA A 73 2.21 -9.88 11.19
C ALA A 73 0.72 -9.65 10.94
N ALA A 74 -0.11 -10.70 11.06
CA ALA A 74 -1.56 -10.60 10.89
C ALA A 74 -2.20 -9.63 11.89
N THR A 75 -1.82 -9.69 13.17
CA THR A 75 -2.34 -8.79 14.21
C THR A 75 -1.94 -7.34 13.95
N SER A 76 -0.65 -7.10 13.66
CA SER A 76 -0.12 -5.75 13.37
C SER A 76 -0.74 -5.17 12.10
N TYR A 77 -1.00 -6.01 11.10
CA TYR A 77 -1.68 -5.64 9.88
C TYR A 77 -3.14 -5.26 10.15
N GLY A 78 -3.91 -6.07 10.88
CA GLY A 78 -5.30 -5.75 11.24
C GLY A 78 -5.47 -4.43 11.99
N TYR A 79 -4.56 -4.12 12.93
CA TYR A 79 -4.57 -2.83 13.63
C TYR A 79 -4.37 -1.64 12.68
N LYS A 80 -3.52 -1.78 11.66
CA LYS A 80 -3.33 -0.74 10.64
C LYS A 80 -4.58 -0.58 9.78
N GLN A 81 -5.23 -1.69 9.41
CA GLN A 81 -6.40 -1.65 8.53
C GLN A 81 -7.59 -0.93 9.16
N LEU A 82 -7.80 -1.06 10.47
CA LEU A 82 -8.87 -0.36 11.17
C LEU A 82 -8.82 1.16 11.00
N THR A 83 -7.61 1.74 10.96
CA THR A 83 -7.42 3.18 10.73
C THR A 83 -7.33 3.50 9.23
N TYR A 84 -6.75 2.59 8.44
CA TYR A 84 -6.52 2.81 7.01
C TYR A 84 -7.82 2.77 6.20
N GLU A 85 -8.71 1.80 6.42
CA GLU A 85 -9.91 1.63 5.59
C GLU A 85 -10.86 2.82 5.63
N PRO A 86 -11.20 3.41 6.79
CA PRO A 86 -12.12 4.56 6.85
C PRO A 86 -11.52 5.86 6.28
N ILE A 87 -10.21 5.94 6.11
CA ILE A 87 -9.53 7.15 5.64
C ILE A 87 -9.15 7.01 4.16
N LEU A 88 -8.42 5.94 3.81
CA LEU A 88 -7.76 5.74 2.51
C LEU A 88 -8.30 4.53 1.73
N GLY A 89 -8.75 3.47 2.41
CA GLY A 89 -9.19 2.23 1.77
C GLY A 89 -10.58 2.27 1.11
N GLY A 90 -11.19 3.45 0.99
CA GLY A 90 -12.55 3.64 0.47
C GLY A 90 -13.39 4.66 1.23
N GLY A 91 -12.91 5.13 2.39
CA GLY A 91 -13.60 6.14 3.18
C GLY A 91 -13.28 7.58 2.76
N LEU A 92 -13.00 8.46 3.72
CA LEU A 92 -13.08 9.92 3.56
C LEU A 92 -12.28 10.50 2.38
N LEU A 93 -11.00 10.16 2.24
CA LEU A 93 -10.17 10.74 1.17
C LEU A 93 -10.57 10.21 -0.21
N THR A 94 -10.92 8.93 -0.31
CA THR A 94 -11.38 8.34 -1.57
C THR A 94 -12.73 8.91 -1.99
N ALA A 95 -13.66 9.07 -1.03
CA ALA A 95 -14.98 9.68 -1.28
C ALA A 95 -14.88 11.17 -1.65
N LEU A 96 -13.98 11.91 -0.99
CA LEU A 96 -13.77 13.34 -1.26
C LEU A 96 -12.80 13.60 -2.42
N SER A 97 -12.20 12.57 -3.01
CA SER A 97 -11.20 12.74 -4.08
C SER A 97 -11.77 13.49 -5.27
N VAL A 98 -12.97 13.12 -5.76
CA VAL A 98 -13.63 13.77 -6.90
C VAL A 98 -13.90 15.25 -6.65
N PRO A 99 -14.60 15.67 -5.58
CA PRO A 99 -14.85 17.09 -5.34
C PRO A 99 -13.56 17.88 -5.10
N ILE A 100 -12.56 17.30 -4.44
CA ILE A 100 -11.24 17.94 -4.26
C ILE A 100 -10.57 18.14 -5.62
N ILE A 101 -10.50 17.11 -6.47
CA ILE A 101 -9.91 17.19 -7.80
C ILE A 101 -10.61 18.25 -8.66
N MET A 102 -11.94 18.37 -8.57
CA MET A 102 -12.69 19.42 -9.28
C MET A 102 -12.36 20.82 -8.76
N ALA A 103 -12.03 20.98 -7.47
CA ALA A 103 -11.72 22.27 -6.86
C ALA A 103 -10.29 22.75 -7.12
N ILE A 104 -9.28 21.88 -7.00
CA ILE A 104 -7.86 22.25 -7.07
C ILE A 104 -7.16 21.78 -8.36
N GLY A 105 -7.84 20.98 -9.17
CA GLY A 105 -7.31 20.39 -10.40
C GLY A 105 -6.58 19.05 -10.17
N SER A 106 -6.67 18.18 -11.18
CA SER A 106 -6.09 16.83 -11.15
C SER A 106 -4.57 16.83 -10.99
N LEU A 107 -3.87 17.76 -11.67
CA LEU A 107 -2.41 17.85 -11.58
C LEU A 107 -1.95 18.26 -10.18
N THR A 108 -2.59 19.26 -9.57
CA THR A 108 -2.29 19.71 -8.21
C THR A 108 -2.52 18.61 -7.19
N PHE A 109 -3.66 17.91 -7.29
CA PHE A 109 -3.97 16.77 -6.43
C PHE A 109 -2.94 15.63 -6.56
N ALA A 110 -2.52 15.32 -7.80
CA ALA A 110 -1.50 14.32 -8.07
C ALA A 110 -0.13 14.69 -7.47
N ILE A 111 0.29 15.94 -7.61
CA ILE A 111 1.55 16.43 -7.03
C ILE A 111 1.51 16.35 -5.50
N ILE A 112 0.43 16.84 -4.87
CA ILE A 112 0.27 16.78 -3.41
C ILE A 112 0.33 15.32 -2.93
N SER A 113 -0.41 14.43 -3.59
CA SER A 113 -0.44 13.00 -3.25
C SER A 113 0.96 12.38 -3.39
N ALA A 114 1.66 12.65 -4.49
CA ALA A 114 3.01 12.14 -4.72
C ALA A 114 4.01 12.64 -3.68
N VAL A 115 3.98 13.93 -3.33
CA VAL A 115 4.83 14.51 -2.28
C VAL A 115 4.54 13.86 -0.94
N MET A 116 3.26 13.70 -0.58
CA MET A 116 2.85 13.04 0.66
C MET A 116 3.34 11.60 0.72
N THR A 117 3.20 10.82 -0.37
CA THR A 117 3.72 9.45 -0.45
C THR A 117 5.23 9.41 -0.23
N VAL A 118 6.00 10.29 -0.88
CA VAL A 118 7.46 10.35 -0.72
C VAL A 118 7.83 10.71 0.72
N LEU A 119 7.17 11.70 1.32
CA LEU A 119 7.41 12.10 2.71
C LEU A 119 7.13 10.96 3.70
N LEU A 120 6.03 10.24 3.53
CA LEU A 120 5.67 9.09 4.38
C LEU A 120 6.66 7.94 4.21
N ILE A 121 7.12 7.65 2.99
CA ILE A 121 8.16 6.65 2.74
C ILE A 121 9.46 7.05 3.44
N VAL A 122 9.93 8.29 3.23
CA VAL A 122 11.17 8.79 3.84
C VAL A 122 11.09 8.74 5.36
N TRP A 123 9.97 9.18 5.93
CA TRP A 123 9.73 9.14 7.37
C TRP A 123 9.67 7.70 7.91
N GLY A 124 8.99 6.79 7.21
CA GLY A 124 8.91 5.37 7.56
C GLY A 124 10.28 4.70 7.58
N VAL A 125 11.10 4.95 6.54
CA VAL A 125 12.48 4.44 6.45
C VAL A 125 13.37 5.05 7.54
N ARG A 126 13.23 6.35 7.84
CA ARG A 126 13.99 7.00 8.93
C ARG A 126 13.62 6.44 10.30
N ARG A 127 12.33 6.23 10.59
CA ARG A 127 11.88 5.62 11.85
C ARG A 127 12.29 4.15 11.98
N GLY A 128 12.29 3.40 10.87
CA GLY A 128 12.84 2.04 10.84
C GLY A 128 14.29 2.02 11.33
N ARG A 129 15.10 3.00 10.88
CA ARG A 129 16.51 3.18 11.30
C ARG A 129 16.68 3.64 12.75
N SER A 130 15.83 4.54 13.25
CA SER A 130 15.94 5.03 14.65
C SER A 130 15.62 3.96 15.69
N ARG A 131 14.79 2.97 15.36
CA ARG A 131 14.52 1.82 16.24
C ARG A 131 15.74 0.91 16.41
N ASP A 132 16.67 0.90 15.46
CA ASP A 132 17.91 0.12 15.57
C ASP A 132 18.89 0.74 16.57
N ALA A 133 19.00 2.07 16.60
CA ALA A 133 19.93 2.79 17.49
C ALA A 133 19.53 2.71 18.98
N ALA A 134 18.30 2.31 19.28
CA ALA A 134 17.79 2.15 20.64
C ALA A 134 17.90 0.72 21.18
N VAL A 135 18.28 -0.25 20.34
CA VAL A 135 18.34 -1.69 20.70
C VAL A 135 19.79 -2.23 20.65
N SER A 136 20.75 -1.44 20.18
CA SER A 136 22.20 -1.69 20.29
C SER A 136 22.78 -1.13 21.57
#